data_AF-A0A8H9Z5J3-F1
#
_entry.id   AF-A0A8H9Z5J3-F1
#
_cell.length_a   1.000
_cell.length_b   1.000
_cell.length_c   1.000
_cell.angle_alpha   90.00
_cell.angle_beta   90.00
_cell.angle_gamma   90.00
#
_symmetry.space_group_name_H-M   'P 1'
#
loop_
_entity.id
_entity.type
_entity.pdbx_description
1 polymer ?
#
loop_
_entity_poly.entity_id
_entity_poly.type
_entity_poly.pdbx_seq_one_letter_code
_entity_poly.pdbx_strand_id
1 'polypeptide(L)'
;EGRAKLTARNFKLKQLFPTFEPMKTSFGELNGDADIAGRGNSVAALLGTSSGDLKMLINDGAISRSMMEIAGLNVGNYVVG
;
A
#
# COMPACT_ATOMS: atom_id res chain seq x y z
N GLU A 1 -20.99 16.71 -9.72
CA GLU A 1 -20.53 16.07 -8.48
C GLU A 1 -20.32 14.59 -8.76
N GLY A 2 -19.41 13.91 -8.05
CA GLY A 2 -19.15 12.48 -8.24
C GLY A 2 -18.77 11.81 -6.93
N ARG A 3 -19.18 10.55 -6.76
CA ARG A 3 -18.82 9.71 -5.61
C ARG A 3 -18.32 8.37 -6.10
N ALA A 4 -17.30 7.83 -5.43
CA ALA A 4 -16.77 6.51 -5.69
C ALA A 4 -16.62 5.73 -4.38
N LYS A 5 -17.13 4.51 -4.37
CA LYS A 5 -16.85 3.50 -3.35
C LYS A 5 -15.98 2.42 -4.00
N LEU A 6 -14.77 2.26 -3.49
CA LEU A 6 -13.77 1.37 -4.05
C LEU A 6 -13.33 0.37 -2.98
N THR A 7 -13.14 -0.86 -3.41
CA THR A 7 -12.66 -1.97 -2.57
C THR A 7 -11.54 -2.64 -3.35
N ALA A 8 -10.33 -2.58 -2.80
CA ALA A 8 -9.15 -3.26 -3.31
C ALA A 8 -8.83 -4.43 -2.38
N ARG A 9 -8.64 -5.62 -2.96
CA ARG A 9 -8.33 -6.84 -2.21
C ARG A 9 -7.21 -7.62 -2.87
N ASN A 10 -6.41 -8.31 -2.06
CA ASN A 10 -5.37 -9.25 -2.48
C ASN A 10 -4.35 -8.67 -3.48
N PHE A 11 -4.04 -7.38 -3.38
CA PHE A 11 -3.04 -6.79 -4.26
C PHE A 11 -1.65 -7.18 -3.78
N LYS A 12 -0.97 -8.03 -4.54
CA LYS A 12 0.35 -8.56 -4.18
C LYS A 12 1.37 -7.43 -4.21
N LEU A 13 2.08 -7.24 -3.10
CA LEU A 13 3.04 -6.15 -2.96
C LEU A 13 4.16 -6.21 -4.02
N LYS A 14 4.63 -7.41 -4.38
CA LYS A 14 5.59 -7.62 -5.46
C LYS A 14 5.12 -7.14 -6.85
N GLN A 15 3.80 -7.11 -7.08
CA GLN A 15 3.21 -6.68 -8.35
C GLN A 15 2.89 -5.18 -8.35
N LEU A 16 2.53 -4.63 -7.19
CA LEU A 16 2.31 -3.19 -7.02
C LEU A 16 3.62 -2.39 -7.09
N PHE A 17 4.70 -2.95 -6.57
CA PHE A 17 6.00 -2.29 -6.48
C PHE A 17 7.12 -3.14 -7.09
N PRO A 18 7.03 -3.52 -8.38
CA PRO A 18 7.95 -4.48 -8.99
C PRO A 18 9.38 -3.95 -9.15
N THR A 19 9.54 -2.63 -9.14
CA THR A 19 10.82 -1.94 -9.26
C THR A 19 11.50 -1.70 -7.91
N PHE A 20 10.81 -1.94 -6.79
CA PHE A 20 11.38 -1.78 -5.46
C PHE A 20 11.92 -3.12 -4.96
N GLU A 21 13.24 -3.25 -4.90
CA GLU A 21 13.94 -4.51 -4.62
C GLU A 21 13.39 -5.29 -3.40
N PRO A 22 13.11 -4.63 -2.24
CA PRO A 22 12.59 -5.32 -1.07
C PRO A 22 11.22 -5.98 -1.28
N MET A 23 10.42 -5.49 -2.22
CA MET A 23 9.08 -6.01 -2.54
C MET A 23 9.11 -7.23 -3.45
N LYS A 24 10.19 -7.46 -4.21
CA LYS A 24 10.28 -8.59 -5.15
C LYS A 24 10.17 -9.95 -4.46
N THR A 25 10.63 -10.03 -3.21
CA THR A 25 10.60 -11.23 -2.37
C THR A 25 9.48 -11.19 -1.32
N SER A 26 8.62 -10.17 -1.33
CA SER A 26 7.47 -10.07 -0.42
C SER A 26 6.34 -11.01 -0.85
N PHE A 27 5.73 -11.67 0.14
CA PHE A 27 4.50 -12.46 -0.03
C PHE A 27 3.26 -11.73 0.50
N GLY A 28 3.42 -10.47 0.94
CA GLY A 28 2.35 -9.68 1.53
C GLY A 28 1.35 -9.14 0.50
N GLU A 29 0.18 -8.80 1.01
CA GLU A 29 -0.92 -8.25 0.22
C GLU A 29 -1.42 -6.94 0.80
N LEU A 30 -1.71 -5.98 -0.08
CA LEU A 30 -2.38 -4.74 0.24
C LEU A 30 -3.89 -4.90 0.00
N ASN A 31 -4.66 -4.49 1.00
CA ASN A 31 -6.11 -4.41 0.95
C ASN A 31 -6.53 -2.98 1.35
N GLY A 32 -7.64 -2.50 0.81
CA GLY A 32 -8.14 -1.19 1.22
C GLY A 32 -9.54 -0.88 0.71
N ASP A 33 -10.18 0.05 1.39
CA ASP A 33 -11.48 0.60 1.03
C ASP A 33 -11.38 2.12 0.97
N ALA A 34 -12.04 2.71 -0.03
CA ALA A 34 -12.15 4.15 -0.18
C ALA A 34 -13.61 4.53 -0.40
N ASP A 35 -14.07 5.58 0.27
CA ASP A 35 -15.35 6.22 0.02
C ASP A 35 -15.11 7.72 -0.12
N ILE A 36 -15.06 8.18 -1.36
CA ILE A 36 -14.66 9.55 -1.70
C ILE A 36 -15.73 10.26 -2.53
N ALA A 37 -15.89 11.56 -2.31
CA ALA A 37 -16.76 12.42 -3.10
C ALA A 37 -16.02 13.69 -3.53
N GLY A 38 -16.24 14.14 -4.76
CA GLY A 38 -15.61 15.33 -5.34
C GLY A 38 -16.52 16.09 -6.28
N ARG A 39 -16.06 17.25 -6.75
CA ARG A 39 -16.82 18.15 -7.63
C ARG A 39 -15.97 18.63 -8.81
N GLY A 40 -16.57 18.66 -9.99
CA GLY A 40 -15.87 19.08 -11.20
C GLY A 40 -16.52 18.50 -12.45
N ASN A 41 -16.11 19.03 -13.60
CA ASN A 41 -16.53 18.58 -14.92
C ASN A 41 -15.47 17.70 -15.62
N SER A 42 -14.39 17.37 -14.92
CA SER A 42 -13.31 16.50 -15.41
C SER A 42 -12.85 15.55 -14.31
N VAL A 43 -12.19 14.45 -14.69
CA VAL A 43 -11.63 13.49 -13.72
C VAL A 43 -10.60 14.16 -12.82
N ALA A 44 -9.73 15.01 -13.37
CA ALA A 44 -8.74 15.74 -12.59
C ALA A 44 -9.40 16.70 -11.57
N ALA A 45 -10.44 17.43 -11.96
CA ALA A 45 -11.16 18.32 -11.06
C ALA A 45 -11.91 17.54 -9.95
N LEU A 46 -12.50 16.39 -10.30
CA LEU A 46 -13.14 15.50 -9.32
C LEU A 46 -12.13 14.97 -8.30
N LEU A 47 -10.94 14.53 -8.73
CA LEU A 47 -9.89 14.04 -7.84
C LEU A 47 -9.27 15.16 -7.00
N GLY A 48 -8.99 16.32 -7.60
CA GLY A 48 -8.38 17.47 -6.92
C GLY A 48 -9.28 18.13 -5.87
N THR A 49 -10.59 17.91 -5.93
CA THR A 49 -11.55 18.41 -4.93
C THR A 49 -12.15 17.29 -4.07
N SER A 50 -11.66 16.05 -4.22
CA SER A 50 -12.23 14.90 -3.53
C SER A 50 -11.91 14.92 -2.03
N SER A 51 -12.87 14.45 -1.23
CA SER A 51 -12.74 14.26 0.22
C SER A 51 -13.53 13.02 0.65
N GLY A 52 -13.15 12.43 1.78
CA GLY A 52 -13.77 11.22 2.30
C GLY A 52 -12.79 10.34 3.05
N ASP A 53 -13.10 9.06 3.14
CA ASP A 53 -12.35 8.09 3.95
C ASP A 53 -11.53 7.15 3.08
N LEU A 54 -10.30 6.87 3.52
CA LEU A 54 -9.43 5.84 2.96
C LEU A 54 -8.91 4.97 4.09
N LYS A 55 -9.11 3.65 3.96
CA LYS A 55 -8.57 2.64 4.88
C LYS A 55 -7.71 1.68 4.10
N MET A 56 -6.51 1.42 4.60
CA MET A 56 -5.56 0.50 3.96
C MET A 56 -4.95 -0.40 5.02
N LEU A 57 -4.83 -1.68 4.69
CA LEU A 57 -4.22 -2.70 5.53
C LEU A 57 -3.25 -3.52 4.68
N ILE A 58 -2.05 -3.70 5.22
CA ILE A 58 -1.06 -4.63 4.67
C ILE A 58 -1.11 -5.88 5.55
N ASN A 59 -1.39 -7.02 4.93
CA ASN A 59 -1.37 -8.32 5.60
C ASN A 59 0.01 -8.94 5.40
N ASP A 60 0.68 -9.29 6.49
CA ASP A 60 2.03 -9.85 6.49
C ASP A 60 2.04 -11.32 6.02
N GLY A 61 2.24 -11.50 4.72
CA GLY A 61 2.93 -12.67 4.18
C GLY A 61 4.42 -12.35 4.14
N ALA A 62 5.21 -12.93 5.05
CA ALA A 62 6.67 -12.83 5.17
C ALA A 62 7.31 -11.61 4.47
N ILE A 63 7.49 -10.51 5.21
CA ILE A 63 8.37 -9.41 4.79
C ILE A 63 9.77 -9.99 4.57
N SER A 64 10.41 -9.65 3.46
CA SER A 64 11.74 -10.15 3.14
C SER A 64 12.73 -9.75 4.23
N ARG A 65 13.62 -10.68 4.60
CA ARG A 65 14.65 -10.46 5.64
C ARG A 65 15.45 -9.18 5.37
N SER A 66 15.74 -8.88 4.11
CA SER A 66 16.42 -7.65 3.68
C SER A 66 15.60 -6.38 3.94
N MET A 67 14.27 -6.42 3.87
CA MET A 67 13.44 -5.27 4.24
C MET A 67 13.34 -5.08 5.75
N MET A 68 13.31 -6.16 6.54
CA MET A 68 13.45 -6.07 7.99
C MET A 68 14.81 -5.46 8.37
N GLU A 69 15.87 -5.83 7.65
CA GLU A 69 17.21 -5.25 7.81
C GLU A 69 17.25 -3.75 7.44
N ILE A 70 16.57 -3.34 6.36
CA ILE A 70 16.51 -1.92 5.92
C ILE A 70 15.61 -1.07 6.82
N ALA A 71 14.43 -1.58 7.20
CA ALA A 71 13.56 -0.90 8.17
C ALA A 71 14.24 -0.76 9.55
N GLY A 72 15.16 -1.68 9.87
CA GLY A 72 16.02 -1.64 11.05
C GLY A 72 17.30 -0.81 10.92
N LEU A 73 17.71 -0.38 9.71
CA LEU A 73 18.82 0.52 9.36
C LEU A 73 20.23 0.25 9.95
N ASN A 74 20.38 -0.65 10.92
CA ASN A 74 21.59 -0.89 11.70
C ASN A 74 21.38 -2.17 12.54
N VAL A 75 21.35 -3.34 11.90
CA VAL A 75 21.26 -4.63 12.62
C VAL A 75 22.63 -5.02 13.19
N GLY A 76 23.31 -4.07 13.81
CA GLY A 76 24.46 -4.34 14.65
C GLY A 76 23.99 -5.27 15.76
N ASN A 77 24.21 -6.56 15.58
CA ASN A 77 24.20 -7.57 16.63
C ASN A 77 22.81 -7.98 17.20
N TYR A 78 22.01 -8.73 16.43
CA TYR A 78 21.04 -9.66 17.02
C TYR A 78 21.17 -11.05 16.37
N VAL A 79 22.23 -11.75 16.76
CA VAL A 79 22.22 -13.21 16.91
C VAL A 79 21.52 -13.49 18.24
N VAL A 80 20.40 -14.23 18.25
CA VAL A 80 20.13 -15.34 19.18
C VAL A 80 18.97 -16.18 18.60
N GLY A 81 19.20 -17.49 18.42
CA GLY A 81 18.15 -18.52 18.38
C GLY A 81 17.71 -19.00 17.02
#